data_AF-A0A8T5IDV8-F1
#
_entry.id   AF-A0A8T5IDV8-F1
#
_cell.length_a   1.000
_cell.length_b   1.000
_cell.length_c   1.000
_cell.angle_alpha   90.00
_cell.angle_beta   90.00
_cell.angle_gamma   90.00
#
_symmetry.space_group_name_H-M   'P 1'
#
loop_
_entity.id
_entity.type
_entity.pdbx_description
1 polymer ?
#
loop_
_entity_poly.entity_id
_entity_poly.type
_entity_poly.pdbx_seq_one_letter_code
_entity_poly.pdbx_strand_id
1 'polypeptide(L)'
;MHLKALEMENFKSFKGEITIPLDRGFTSITGPNGSGKSNCGDAIQFVLGPRSNKSLRANNAKDLLFNGGSRNKPAKHCTVSLILDNPADKEGRRKMSVDTAEIRMTRKIRLTKSGNIVSTYLLNNEESSQKSFRRLLAETNARADGYNIVLQGDVTSLAKMSAMKRRKVLENVAGVTSYDDEIKKAERQKKQVEEYLERIQLLEEELSSRMKDLKKERETALKYRDLQNELEVAKTTLLQSTHRSRHEEIEFIVAEQSRYSDDARELKQTITDGEKELLSIDDRLAEVSRQMAEVLGEDSLEMMERINSMRISIDRNKDRINDAEESIEESLEEIDLIQDDAKEADAAHKTHLREIEDARKISADADISLEQAEKNEAGARKALLEGDRQTIELTRAQGKSIEKHQQMKEVVGEAKLAHQMEIQKVKLADEQLAEVEENASDLKLAVDELLTEGEELSEGDADQDRTAMAGELTTLQREENKLAEEASAVENRLRDTERKLVVARTELESRSGSRDGMARAVQALLGRRDSGEQKGILGTISEMCSPKDSSHEDA
;
A
#
# COMPACT_ATOMS: atom_id res chain seq x y z
N MET A 1 -86.79 8.00 25.29
CA MET A 1 -86.17 6.67 25.17
C MET A 1 -86.61 5.81 26.34
N HIS A 2 -87.08 4.59 26.06
CA HIS A 2 -87.47 3.57 27.03
C HIS A 2 -87.23 2.18 26.41
N LEU A 3 -87.18 1.13 27.23
CA LEU A 3 -87.13 -0.24 26.76
C LEU A 3 -88.55 -0.67 26.37
N LYS A 4 -88.79 -0.93 25.08
CA LYS A 4 -90.10 -1.34 24.52
C LYS A 4 -90.37 -2.83 24.72
N ALA A 5 -89.33 -3.65 24.58
CA ALA A 5 -89.47 -5.10 24.71
C ALA A 5 -88.14 -5.76 25.07
N LEU A 6 -88.27 -6.88 25.78
CA LEU A 6 -87.21 -7.84 26.05
C LEU A 6 -87.55 -9.12 25.30
N GLU A 7 -86.79 -9.43 24.28
CA GLU A 7 -86.91 -10.68 23.52
C GLU A 7 -85.80 -11.65 23.95
N MET A 8 -86.17 -12.90 24.16
CA MET A 8 -85.27 -13.92 24.67
C MET A 8 -85.54 -15.25 23.99
N GLU A 9 -84.47 -15.95 23.66
CA GLU A 9 -84.51 -17.28 23.09
C GLU A 9 -83.61 -18.20 23.90
N ASN A 10 -84.16 -19.31 24.42
CA ASN A 10 -83.40 -20.38 25.07
C ASN A 10 -82.48 -19.91 26.24
N PHE A 11 -82.90 -18.90 27.00
CA PHE A 11 -82.11 -18.28 28.08
C PHE A 11 -82.54 -18.76 29.47
N LYS A 12 -81.62 -19.31 30.26
CA LYS A 12 -81.83 -19.84 31.63
C LYS A 12 -83.06 -20.75 31.76
N SER A 13 -84.17 -20.27 32.34
CA SER A 13 -85.41 -21.04 32.54
C SER A 13 -86.37 -20.97 31.35
N PHE A 14 -86.10 -20.11 30.37
CA PHE A 14 -86.98 -19.84 29.25
C PHE A 14 -86.60 -20.68 28.03
N LYS A 15 -87.54 -21.49 27.54
CA LYS A 15 -87.37 -22.35 26.36
C LYS A 15 -88.06 -21.73 25.16
N GLY A 16 -87.40 -21.75 24.00
CA GLY A 16 -87.92 -21.14 22.78
C GLY A 16 -87.90 -19.62 22.84
N GLU A 17 -88.56 -19.00 21.88
CA GLU A 17 -88.65 -17.55 21.74
C GLU A 17 -89.78 -16.99 22.61
N ILE A 18 -89.44 -15.98 23.42
CA ILE A 18 -90.35 -15.28 24.32
C ILE A 18 -90.10 -13.79 24.17
N THR A 19 -91.18 -13.04 23.98
CA THR A 19 -91.15 -11.57 23.94
C THR A 19 -91.95 -11.02 25.11
N ILE A 20 -91.31 -10.19 25.93
CA ILE A 20 -91.93 -9.48 27.04
C ILE A 20 -92.05 -8.00 26.62
N PRO A 21 -93.26 -7.51 26.28
CA PRO A 21 -93.49 -6.09 26.03
C PRO A 21 -93.37 -5.31 27.34
N LEU A 22 -92.80 -4.12 27.24
CA LEU A 22 -92.59 -3.18 28.35
C LEU A 22 -93.16 -1.83 27.94
N ASP A 23 -94.26 -1.45 28.59
CA ASP A 23 -94.94 -0.19 28.31
C ASP A 23 -94.23 1.00 28.95
N ARG A 24 -94.51 2.20 28.43
CA ARG A 24 -94.07 3.45 29.08
C ARG A 24 -94.72 3.61 30.45
N GLY A 25 -93.92 3.97 31.44
CA GLY A 25 -94.37 4.20 32.81
C GLY A 25 -93.76 3.18 33.76
N PHE A 26 -94.59 2.43 34.48
CA PHE A 26 -94.16 1.48 35.49
C PHE A 26 -94.62 0.06 35.12
N THR A 27 -93.68 -0.87 34.99
CA THR A 27 -93.96 -2.28 34.73
C THR A 27 -93.51 -3.13 35.91
N SER A 28 -94.40 -4.00 36.40
CA SER A 28 -94.09 -4.95 37.47
C SER A 28 -94.14 -6.38 36.95
N ILE A 29 -93.09 -7.15 37.21
CA ILE A 29 -93.01 -8.58 36.86
C ILE A 29 -93.24 -9.40 38.13
N THR A 30 -94.41 -10.03 38.24
CA THR A 30 -94.83 -10.81 39.41
C THR A 30 -95.02 -12.29 39.07
N GLY A 31 -95.17 -13.14 40.09
CA GLY A 31 -95.30 -14.59 39.92
C GLY A 31 -94.74 -15.38 41.11
N PRO A 32 -95.01 -16.69 41.20
CA PRO A 32 -94.56 -17.55 42.31
C PRO A 32 -93.04 -17.73 42.35
N ASN A 33 -92.49 -18.14 43.49
CA ASN A 33 -91.06 -18.40 43.62
C ASN A 33 -90.62 -19.50 42.63
N GLY A 34 -89.47 -19.30 41.98
CA GLY A 34 -88.99 -20.21 40.93
C GLY A 34 -89.58 -19.99 39.52
N SER A 35 -90.52 -19.06 39.33
CA SER A 35 -91.12 -18.77 38.01
C SER A 35 -90.22 -18.02 37.02
N GLY A 36 -88.93 -17.83 37.33
CA GLY A 36 -87.98 -17.17 36.43
C GLY A 36 -87.98 -15.63 36.46
N LYS A 37 -88.71 -14.96 37.37
CA LYS A 37 -88.75 -13.48 37.48
C LYS A 37 -87.37 -12.82 37.50
N SER A 38 -86.47 -13.36 38.32
CA SER A 38 -85.11 -12.87 38.45
C SER A 38 -84.28 -13.05 37.17
N ASN A 39 -84.62 -14.02 36.33
CA ASN A 39 -83.93 -14.28 35.06
C ASN A 39 -84.24 -13.19 34.02
N CYS A 40 -85.36 -12.47 34.10
CA CYS A 40 -85.63 -11.31 33.25
C CYS A 40 -84.62 -10.18 33.51
N GLY A 41 -84.29 -9.92 34.78
CA GLY A 41 -83.25 -8.95 35.16
C GLY A 41 -81.85 -9.40 34.70
N ASP A 42 -81.55 -10.70 34.82
CA ASP A 42 -80.29 -11.25 34.34
C ASP A 42 -80.17 -11.17 32.80
N ALA A 43 -81.28 -11.30 32.07
CA ALA A 43 -81.31 -11.16 30.61
C ALA A 43 -81.01 -9.72 30.17
N ILE A 44 -81.56 -8.73 30.86
CA ILE A 44 -81.22 -7.31 30.62
C ILE A 44 -79.73 -7.07 30.87
N GLN A 45 -79.21 -7.52 32.01
CA GLN A 45 -77.78 -7.39 32.32
C GLN A 45 -76.89 -8.13 31.33
N PHE A 46 -77.35 -9.29 30.85
CA PHE A 46 -76.61 -10.09 29.89
C PHE A 46 -76.32 -9.29 28.62
N VAL A 47 -77.28 -8.53 28.10
CA VAL A 47 -77.08 -7.66 26.93
C VAL A 47 -76.22 -6.45 27.26
N LEU A 48 -76.42 -5.81 28.42
CA LEU A 48 -75.63 -4.64 28.83
C LEU A 48 -74.14 -4.97 29.06
N GLY A 49 -73.81 -6.22 29.37
CA GLY A 49 -72.44 -6.74 29.34
C GLY A 49 -71.54 -6.24 30.47
N PRO A 50 -71.82 -6.63 31.73
CA PRO A 50 -71.03 -6.22 32.90
C PRO A 50 -69.57 -6.67 32.78
N ARG A 51 -68.67 -5.99 33.49
CA ARG A 51 -67.21 -6.23 33.44
C ARG A 51 -66.79 -7.57 34.05
N SER A 52 -67.66 -8.23 34.83
CA SER A 52 -67.42 -9.54 35.43
C SER A 52 -68.65 -10.44 35.33
N ASN A 53 -68.46 -11.70 34.92
CA ASN A 53 -69.54 -12.71 34.85
C ASN A 53 -70.16 -13.05 36.22
N LYS A 54 -69.48 -12.74 37.33
CA LYS A 54 -70.01 -12.92 38.70
C LYS A 54 -71.29 -12.12 38.96
N SER A 55 -71.51 -11.03 38.22
CA SER A 55 -72.72 -10.21 38.33
C SER A 55 -73.98 -10.86 37.74
N LEU A 56 -73.85 -11.84 36.82
CA LEU A 56 -74.97 -12.48 36.11
C LEU A 56 -75.56 -13.70 36.85
N ARG A 57 -75.19 -13.91 38.12
CA ARG A 57 -75.57 -15.08 38.94
C ARG A 57 -75.38 -16.41 38.19
N ALA A 58 -74.26 -16.53 37.50
CA ALA A 58 -73.82 -17.69 36.75
C ALA A 58 -72.33 -17.93 37.02
N ASN A 59 -71.96 -19.13 37.44
CA ASN A 59 -70.56 -19.47 37.71
C ASN A 59 -69.82 -19.76 36.40
N ASN A 60 -70.54 -20.30 35.40
CA ASN A 60 -70.04 -20.55 34.07
C ASN A 60 -70.97 -19.94 33.02
N ALA A 61 -70.44 -19.47 31.89
CA ALA A 61 -71.26 -18.90 30.82
C ALA A 61 -72.19 -19.94 30.16
N LYS A 62 -71.96 -21.25 30.40
CA LYS A 62 -72.88 -22.34 30.04
C LYS A 62 -74.19 -22.30 30.83
N ASP A 63 -74.17 -21.77 32.05
CA ASP A 63 -75.35 -21.69 32.95
C ASP A 63 -76.39 -20.67 32.45
N LEU A 64 -76.05 -19.88 31.43
CA LEU A 64 -76.96 -18.94 30.76
C LEU A 64 -77.84 -19.61 29.71
N LEU A 65 -77.47 -20.82 29.25
CA LEU A 65 -78.23 -21.60 28.28
C LEU A 65 -79.39 -22.32 28.97
N PHE A 66 -80.50 -22.50 28.25
CA PHE A 66 -81.59 -23.34 28.74
C PHE A 66 -81.11 -24.77 28.98
N ASN A 67 -81.20 -25.23 30.23
CA ASN A 67 -80.61 -26.50 30.66
C ASN A 67 -81.46 -27.74 30.33
N GLY A 68 -82.61 -27.59 29.67
CA GLY A 68 -83.47 -28.70 29.26
C GLY A 68 -84.64 -29.00 30.22
N GLY A 69 -84.57 -28.59 31.49
CA GLY A 69 -85.55 -29.01 32.50
C GLY A 69 -85.69 -30.54 32.59
N SER A 70 -86.78 -31.04 33.19
CA SER A 70 -86.99 -32.50 33.39
C SER A 70 -87.43 -33.27 32.13
N ARG A 71 -87.90 -32.58 31.08
CA ARG A 71 -88.50 -33.20 29.88
C ARG A 71 -87.89 -32.77 28.53
N ASN A 72 -86.95 -31.82 28.49
CA ASN A 72 -86.38 -31.33 27.22
C ASN A 72 -84.85 -31.45 27.17
N LYS A 73 -84.27 -31.36 25.97
CA LYS A 73 -82.82 -31.32 25.78
C LYS A 73 -82.26 -29.92 26.08
N PRO A 74 -81.03 -29.81 26.60
CA PRO A 74 -80.34 -28.53 26.76
C PRO A 74 -80.16 -27.79 25.42
N ALA A 75 -80.35 -26.48 25.43
CA ALA A 75 -80.13 -25.64 24.25
C ALA A 75 -78.63 -25.44 23.99
N LYS A 76 -78.24 -25.38 22.72
CA LYS A 76 -76.84 -25.13 22.30
C LYS A 76 -76.54 -23.65 22.03
N HIS A 77 -77.55 -22.79 22.08
CA HIS A 77 -77.43 -21.35 21.94
C HIS A 77 -78.51 -20.64 22.75
N CYS A 78 -78.27 -19.38 23.08
CA CYS A 78 -79.28 -18.47 23.61
C CYS A 78 -79.07 -17.09 22.99
N THR A 79 -80.17 -16.36 22.85
CA THR A 79 -80.18 -15.01 22.27
C THR A 79 -81.01 -14.12 23.20
N VAL A 80 -80.54 -12.92 23.49
CA VAL A 80 -81.34 -11.90 24.19
C VAL A 80 -81.22 -10.60 23.44
N SER A 81 -82.36 -9.96 23.18
CA SER A 81 -82.45 -8.66 22.49
C SER A 81 -83.18 -7.65 23.37
N LEU A 82 -82.58 -6.48 23.53
CA LEU A 82 -83.21 -5.31 24.11
C LEU A 82 -83.68 -4.38 22.99
N ILE A 83 -84.97 -4.07 22.96
CA ILE A 83 -85.57 -3.17 21.98
C ILE A 83 -85.81 -1.82 22.65
N LEU A 84 -85.05 -0.82 22.26
CA LEU A 84 -85.04 0.51 22.83
C LEU A 84 -85.67 1.51 21.85
N ASP A 85 -86.58 2.33 22.35
CA ASP A 85 -87.15 3.46 21.61
C ASP A 85 -86.16 4.63 21.56
N ASN A 86 -85.66 5.03 20.40
CA ASN A 86 -84.71 6.15 20.24
C ASN A 86 -85.34 7.30 19.41
N PRO A 87 -86.39 7.95 19.91
CA PRO A 87 -87.06 9.03 19.17
C PRO A 87 -86.11 10.21 18.98
N ALA A 88 -86.17 10.83 17.81
CA ALA A 88 -85.51 12.10 17.57
C ALA A 88 -86.20 13.22 18.36
N ASP A 89 -85.42 14.15 18.90
CA ASP A 89 -85.94 15.39 19.48
C ASP A 89 -86.46 16.35 18.38
N LYS A 90 -86.97 17.51 18.79
CA LYS A 90 -87.50 18.53 17.86
C LYS A 90 -86.46 19.10 16.89
N GLU A 91 -85.17 18.88 17.15
CA GLU A 91 -84.04 19.32 16.34
C GLU A 91 -83.40 18.15 15.56
N GLY A 92 -84.06 16.99 15.53
CA GLY A 92 -83.58 15.79 14.83
C GLY A 92 -82.49 15.03 15.57
N ARG A 93 -82.11 15.43 16.79
CA ARG A 93 -81.04 14.79 17.56
C ARG A 93 -81.59 13.61 18.35
N ARG A 94 -80.86 12.50 18.34
CA ARG A 94 -81.21 11.28 19.07
C ARG A 94 -80.33 11.14 20.32
N LYS A 95 -80.83 10.46 21.35
CA LYS A 95 -80.10 10.26 22.62
C LYS A 95 -78.95 9.27 22.50
N MET A 96 -79.10 8.24 21.67
CA MET A 96 -77.98 7.39 21.24
C MET A 96 -77.57 7.80 19.83
N SER A 97 -76.25 7.75 19.56
CA SER A 97 -75.64 8.01 18.24
C SER A 97 -75.92 6.91 17.19
N VAL A 98 -77.17 6.47 17.08
CA VAL A 98 -77.67 5.51 16.08
C VAL A 98 -78.87 6.15 15.36
N ASP A 99 -78.81 6.27 14.04
CA ASP A 99 -79.85 6.93 13.24
C ASP A 99 -81.05 6.02 12.94
N THR A 100 -81.61 5.42 13.98
CA THR A 100 -82.82 4.61 13.91
C THR A 100 -83.75 5.01 15.05
N ALA A 101 -85.07 5.00 14.77
CA ALA A 101 -86.09 5.29 15.78
C ALA A 101 -86.25 4.16 16.80
N GLU A 102 -85.78 2.96 16.46
CA GLU A 102 -85.77 1.81 17.33
C GLU A 102 -84.42 1.12 17.23
N ILE A 103 -83.80 0.86 18.38
CA ILE A 103 -82.51 0.22 18.48
C ILE A 103 -82.70 -1.18 19.08
N ARG A 104 -82.24 -2.19 18.35
CA ARG A 104 -82.21 -3.58 18.77
C ARG A 104 -80.79 -3.96 19.16
N MET A 105 -80.54 -4.09 20.46
CA MET A 105 -79.25 -4.54 20.99
C MET A 105 -79.35 -6.01 21.34
N THR A 106 -78.72 -6.88 20.55
CA THR A 106 -78.80 -8.33 20.71
C THR A 106 -77.46 -8.90 21.13
N ARG A 107 -77.47 -9.76 22.15
CA ARG A 107 -76.32 -10.59 22.53
C ARG A 107 -76.69 -12.06 22.35
N LYS A 108 -75.86 -12.77 21.57
CA LYS A 108 -76.03 -14.19 21.26
C LYS A 108 -74.86 -14.99 21.81
N ILE A 109 -75.15 -16.09 22.48
CA ILE A 109 -74.16 -17.09 22.87
C ILE A 109 -74.46 -18.39 22.16
N ARG A 110 -73.44 -19.04 21.60
CA ARG A 110 -73.53 -20.40 21.05
C ARG A 110 -72.37 -21.27 21.51
N LEU A 111 -72.65 -22.58 21.66
CA LEU A 111 -71.64 -23.60 21.87
C LEU A 111 -71.10 -24.09 20.52
N THR A 112 -69.77 -24.09 20.37
CA THR A 112 -69.09 -24.71 19.23
C THR A 112 -69.18 -26.24 19.32
N LYS A 113 -68.84 -26.94 18.23
CA LYS A 113 -68.73 -28.41 18.22
C LYS A 113 -67.71 -28.93 19.26
N SER A 114 -66.69 -28.14 19.59
CA SER A 114 -65.69 -28.41 20.63
C SER A 114 -66.13 -28.04 22.06
N GLY A 115 -67.36 -27.52 22.25
CA GLY A 115 -67.89 -27.16 23.56
C GLY A 115 -67.43 -25.80 24.12
N ASN A 116 -66.74 -24.99 23.30
CA ASN A 116 -66.34 -23.61 23.63
C ASN A 116 -67.50 -22.63 23.39
N ILE A 117 -67.52 -21.53 24.14
CA ILE A 117 -68.56 -20.50 24.02
C ILE A 117 -68.09 -19.39 23.08
N VAL A 118 -68.93 -19.08 22.10
CA VAL A 118 -68.78 -17.89 21.25
C VAL A 118 -69.89 -16.91 21.58
N SER A 119 -69.51 -15.71 22.00
CA SER A 119 -70.44 -14.58 22.24
C SER A 119 -70.36 -13.62 21.07
N THR A 120 -71.50 -13.33 20.45
CA THR A 120 -71.64 -12.38 19.34
C THR A 120 -72.54 -11.23 19.80
N TYR A 121 -72.18 -9.99 19.44
CA TYR A 121 -72.98 -8.79 19.69
C TYR A 121 -73.51 -8.29 18.37
N LEU A 122 -74.80 -7.96 18.32
CA LEU A 122 -75.51 -7.54 17.12
C LEU A 122 -76.28 -6.26 17.40
N LEU A 123 -75.98 -5.18 16.69
CA LEU A 123 -76.74 -3.92 16.76
C LEU A 123 -77.63 -3.83 15.53
N ASN A 124 -78.95 -3.75 15.69
CA ASN A 124 -79.89 -3.76 14.56
C ASN A 124 -79.65 -4.91 13.57
N ASN A 125 -79.29 -6.09 14.09
CA ASN A 125 -78.91 -7.30 13.35
C ASN A 125 -77.54 -7.26 12.61
N GLU A 126 -76.75 -6.20 12.76
CA GLU A 126 -75.39 -6.11 12.23
C GLU A 126 -74.34 -6.45 13.30
N GLU A 127 -73.24 -7.09 12.91
CA GLU A 127 -72.17 -7.45 13.85
C GLU A 127 -71.54 -6.21 14.51
N SER A 128 -71.39 -6.28 15.82
CA SER A 128 -70.85 -5.19 16.63
C SER A 128 -69.93 -5.74 17.72
N SER A 129 -69.36 -4.83 18.52
CA SER A 129 -68.46 -5.17 19.62
C SER A 129 -69.02 -4.75 20.97
N GLN A 130 -68.58 -5.45 22.02
CA GLN A 130 -68.90 -5.07 23.40
C GLN A 130 -68.46 -3.63 23.72
N LYS A 131 -67.35 -3.17 23.14
CA LYS A 131 -66.86 -1.78 23.31
C LYS A 131 -67.84 -0.77 22.71
N SER A 132 -68.41 -1.08 21.55
CA SER A 132 -69.43 -0.24 20.90
C SER A 132 -70.72 -0.19 21.72
N PHE A 133 -71.23 -1.34 22.17
CA PHE A 133 -72.40 -1.41 23.06
C PHE A 133 -72.18 -0.55 24.32
N ARG A 134 -71.01 -0.66 24.95
CA ARG A 134 -70.68 0.14 26.15
C ARG A 134 -70.61 1.63 25.87
N ARG A 135 -70.10 2.05 24.72
CA ARG A 135 -70.05 3.46 24.31
C ARG A 135 -71.47 4.01 24.15
N LEU A 136 -72.31 3.33 23.37
CA LEU A 136 -73.71 3.74 23.14
C LEU A 136 -74.53 3.80 24.44
N LEU A 137 -74.36 2.80 25.32
CA LEU A 137 -75.01 2.79 26.62
C LEU A 137 -74.49 3.87 27.57
N ALA A 138 -73.22 4.28 27.44
CA ALA A 138 -72.64 5.37 28.23
C ALA A 138 -73.21 6.74 27.82
N GLU A 139 -73.49 6.96 26.53
CA GLU A 139 -74.14 8.20 26.03
C GLU A 139 -75.50 8.46 26.69
N THR A 140 -76.21 7.39 27.07
CA THR A 140 -77.51 7.49 27.72
C THR A 140 -77.50 7.16 29.22
N ASN A 141 -76.33 7.06 29.83
CA ASN A 141 -76.16 6.66 31.24
C ASN A 141 -76.82 5.31 31.61
N ALA A 142 -77.01 4.42 30.64
CA ALA A 142 -77.62 3.09 30.81
C ALA A 142 -76.53 2.00 30.97
N ARG A 143 -75.55 2.24 31.85
CA ARG A 143 -74.37 1.37 31.99
C ARG A 143 -74.73 0.07 32.72
N ALA A 144 -74.05 -1.03 32.40
CA ALA A 144 -74.25 -2.32 33.09
C ALA A 144 -73.77 -2.31 34.54
N ASP A 145 -72.78 -1.46 34.83
CA ASP A 145 -72.14 -1.21 36.11
C ASP A 145 -72.61 0.13 36.75
N GLY A 146 -73.65 0.74 36.19
CA GLY A 146 -74.26 1.97 36.70
C GLY A 146 -75.37 1.70 37.73
N TYR A 147 -75.92 2.78 38.30
CA TYR A 147 -77.00 2.74 39.32
C TYR A 147 -78.39 2.45 38.75
N ASN A 148 -78.50 2.37 37.42
CA ASN A 148 -79.73 2.08 36.70
C ASN A 148 -80.21 0.63 36.88
N ILE A 149 -79.42 -0.24 37.50
CA ILE A 149 -79.82 -1.60 37.87
C ILE A 149 -79.43 -1.85 39.32
N VAL A 150 -80.41 -2.22 40.15
CA VAL A 150 -80.20 -2.62 41.54
C VAL A 150 -80.42 -4.12 41.65
N LEU A 151 -79.34 -4.88 41.87
CA LEU A 151 -79.42 -6.31 42.08
C LEU A 151 -79.69 -6.66 43.55
N GLN A 152 -80.10 -7.91 43.74
CA GLN A 152 -80.18 -8.51 45.06
C GLN A 152 -78.80 -8.49 45.74
N GLY A 153 -78.70 -7.82 46.88
CA GLY A 153 -77.46 -7.68 47.64
C GLY A 153 -76.70 -6.37 47.42
N ASP A 154 -77.03 -5.59 46.39
CA ASP A 154 -76.36 -4.31 46.11
C ASP A 154 -76.63 -3.27 47.21
N VAL A 155 -77.84 -3.26 47.77
CA VAL A 155 -78.20 -2.37 48.90
C VAL A 155 -77.31 -2.65 50.12
N THR A 156 -77.11 -3.93 50.46
CA THR A 156 -76.23 -4.35 51.55
C THR A 156 -74.77 -4.06 51.25
N SER A 157 -74.34 -4.24 49.99
CA SER A 157 -72.99 -3.92 49.52
C SER A 157 -72.71 -2.43 49.71
N LEU A 158 -73.60 -1.56 49.23
CA LEU A 158 -73.48 -0.10 49.31
C LEU A 158 -73.41 0.39 50.77
N ALA A 159 -74.21 -0.22 51.67
CA ALA A 159 -74.16 0.06 53.11
C ALA A 159 -72.80 -0.32 53.73
N LYS A 160 -72.15 -1.40 53.26
CA LYS A 160 -70.87 -1.91 53.77
C LYS A 160 -69.63 -1.35 53.06
N MET A 161 -69.77 -0.51 52.03
CA MET A 161 -68.63 0.04 51.28
C MET A 161 -67.78 1.01 52.12
N SER A 162 -66.47 1.00 51.90
CA SER A 162 -65.55 2.00 52.45
C SER A 162 -65.77 3.39 51.84
N ALA A 163 -65.38 4.44 52.58
CA ALA A 163 -65.54 5.83 52.16
C ALA A 163 -64.94 6.12 50.77
N MET A 164 -63.75 5.59 50.46
CA MET A 164 -63.11 5.76 49.15
C MET A 164 -63.89 5.10 48.01
N LYS A 165 -64.46 3.90 48.23
CA LYS A 165 -65.27 3.24 47.22
C LYS A 165 -66.61 3.96 47.02
N ARG A 166 -67.21 4.47 48.10
CA ARG A 166 -68.43 5.28 48.07
C ARG A 166 -68.20 6.63 47.36
N ARG A 167 -67.03 7.25 47.56
CA ARG A 167 -66.62 8.47 46.85
C ARG A 167 -66.52 8.23 45.34
N LYS A 168 -65.83 7.16 44.91
CA LYS A 168 -65.75 6.78 43.49
C LYS A 168 -67.13 6.54 42.88
N VAL A 169 -68.02 5.95 43.67
CA VAL A 169 -69.42 5.77 43.33
C VAL A 169 -70.07 7.13 43.04
N LEU A 170 -69.93 8.12 43.91
CA LEU A 170 -70.46 9.47 43.73
C LEU A 170 -69.80 10.22 42.56
N GLU A 171 -68.48 10.12 42.38
CA GLU A 171 -67.73 10.71 41.27
C GLU A 171 -68.22 10.19 39.92
N ASN A 172 -68.53 8.89 39.84
CA ASN A 172 -69.13 8.27 38.66
C ASN A 172 -70.56 8.77 38.39
N VAL A 173 -71.36 9.05 39.43
CA VAL A 173 -72.70 9.67 39.27
C VAL A 173 -72.56 11.09 38.75
N ALA A 174 -71.59 11.84 39.29
CA ALA A 174 -71.32 13.21 38.91
C ALA A 174 -70.68 13.35 37.51
N GLY A 175 -70.24 12.24 36.90
CA GLY A 175 -69.63 12.23 35.56
C GLY A 175 -68.19 12.73 35.50
N VAL A 176 -67.57 13.04 36.64
CA VAL A 176 -66.24 13.67 36.74
C VAL A 176 -65.11 12.69 36.37
N THR A 177 -65.35 11.38 36.48
CA THR A 177 -64.36 10.34 36.16
C THR A 177 -63.85 10.38 34.72
N SER A 178 -64.65 10.89 33.79
CA SER A 178 -64.23 11.04 32.38
C SER A 178 -63.06 12.03 32.24
N TYR A 179 -63.16 13.17 32.93
CA TYR A 179 -62.12 14.20 32.97
C TYR A 179 -60.86 13.71 33.67
N ASP A 180 -60.98 12.97 34.79
CA ASP A 180 -59.82 12.41 35.49
C ASP A 180 -59.04 11.42 34.63
N ASP A 181 -59.73 10.61 33.81
CA ASP A 181 -59.09 9.68 32.88
C ASP A 181 -58.40 10.41 31.72
N GLU A 182 -58.98 11.51 31.23
CA GLU A 182 -58.35 12.38 30.23
C GLU A 182 -57.09 13.07 30.75
N ILE A 183 -57.14 13.62 31.97
CA ILE A 183 -55.97 14.24 32.62
C ILE A 183 -54.83 13.23 32.74
N LYS A 184 -55.10 12.02 33.25
CA LYS A 184 -54.06 10.97 33.36
C LYS A 184 -53.49 10.56 32.01
N LYS A 185 -54.31 10.56 30.95
CA LYS A 185 -53.84 10.26 29.60
C LYS A 185 -52.92 11.37 29.09
N ALA A 186 -53.29 12.63 29.29
CA ALA A 186 -52.48 13.78 28.93
C ALA A 186 -51.14 13.83 29.70
N GLU A 187 -51.15 13.54 31.01
CA GLU A 187 -49.94 13.46 31.83
C GLU A 187 -48.97 12.38 31.33
N ARG A 188 -49.48 11.20 30.94
CA ARG A 188 -48.65 10.14 30.36
C ARG A 188 -48.03 10.56 29.03
N GLN A 189 -48.81 11.23 28.18
CA GLN A 189 -48.31 11.74 26.90
C GLN A 189 -47.24 12.82 27.11
N LYS A 190 -47.47 13.75 28.04
CA LYS A 190 -46.51 14.80 28.40
C LYS A 190 -45.18 14.18 28.85
N LYS A 191 -45.22 13.22 29.77
CA LYS A 191 -44.01 12.54 30.26
C LYS A 191 -43.23 11.87 29.13
N GLN A 192 -43.92 11.22 28.20
CA GLN A 192 -43.28 10.59 27.05
C GLN A 192 -42.59 11.61 26.13
N VAL A 193 -43.18 12.80 25.95
CA VAL A 193 -42.57 13.88 25.18
C VAL A 193 -41.34 14.45 25.88
N GLU A 194 -41.37 14.62 27.19
CA GLU A 194 -40.22 15.06 27.99
C GLU A 194 -39.03 14.09 27.85
N GLU A 195 -39.27 12.78 27.95
CA GLU A 195 -38.24 11.75 27.74
C GLU A 195 -37.65 11.80 26.32
N TYR A 196 -38.47 12.09 25.29
CA TYR A 196 -37.95 12.26 23.93
C TYR A 196 -37.10 13.52 23.76
N LEU A 197 -37.47 14.64 24.39
CA LEU A 197 -36.71 15.87 24.32
C LEU A 197 -35.33 15.73 24.96
N GLU A 198 -35.24 15.09 26.13
CA GLU A 198 -33.97 14.80 26.80
C GLU A 198 -33.05 13.97 25.89
N ARG A 199 -33.61 12.96 25.21
CA ARG A 199 -32.83 12.14 24.27
C ARG A 199 -32.33 12.93 23.06
N ILE A 200 -33.13 13.84 22.53
CA ILE A 200 -32.74 14.71 21.41
C ILE A 200 -31.60 15.65 21.84
N GLN A 201 -31.68 16.23 23.04
CA GLN A 201 -30.63 17.10 23.58
C GLN A 201 -29.30 16.36 23.72
N LEU A 202 -29.30 15.14 24.25
CA LEU A 202 -28.08 14.32 24.34
C LEU A 202 -27.47 14.05 22.95
N LEU A 203 -28.31 13.76 21.95
CA LEU A 203 -27.84 13.54 20.57
C LEU A 203 -27.28 14.82 19.95
N GLU A 204 -27.90 15.97 20.22
CA GLU A 204 -27.43 17.27 19.75
C GLU A 204 -26.05 17.62 20.34
N GLU A 205 -25.84 17.37 21.63
CA GLU A 205 -24.55 17.56 22.29
C GLU A 205 -23.47 16.64 21.71
N GLU A 206 -23.78 15.37 21.46
CA GLU A 206 -22.88 14.41 20.83
C GLU A 206 -22.49 14.87 19.41
N LEU A 207 -23.47 15.26 18.59
CA LEU A 207 -23.24 15.77 17.24
C LEU A 207 -22.42 17.07 17.24
N SER A 208 -22.66 17.96 18.20
CA SER A 208 -21.89 19.19 18.38
C SER A 208 -20.42 18.90 18.73
N SER A 209 -20.16 17.92 19.59
CA SER A 209 -18.80 17.47 19.90
C SER A 209 -18.12 16.90 18.65
N ARG A 210 -18.80 15.99 17.95
CA ARG A 210 -18.27 15.37 16.73
C ARG A 210 -17.98 16.40 15.64
N MET A 211 -18.80 17.44 15.51
CA MET A 211 -18.57 18.52 14.55
C MET A 211 -17.31 19.34 14.88
N LYS A 212 -16.97 19.52 16.17
CA LYS A 212 -15.72 20.19 16.58
C LYS A 212 -14.50 19.36 16.22
N ASP A 213 -14.57 18.04 16.41
CA ASP A 213 -13.46 17.14 16.09
C ASP A 213 -13.25 17.07 14.57
N LEU A 214 -14.33 16.90 13.78
CA LEU A 214 -14.26 16.96 12.31
C LEU A 214 -13.71 18.29 11.80
N LYS A 215 -13.97 19.41 12.48
CA LYS A 215 -13.38 20.70 12.12
C LYS A 215 -11.87 20.71 12.32
N LYS A 216 -11.37 20.14 13.43
CA LYS A 216 -9.92 20.01 13.69
C LYS A 216 -9.26 19.10 12.65
N GLU A 217 -9.87 17.95 12.35
CA GLU A 217 -9.39 17.03 11.31
C GLU A 217 -9.34 17.70 9.93
N ARG A 218 -10.32 18.53 9.59
CA ARG A 218 -10.29 19.31 8.35
C ARG A 218 -9.12 20.29 8.33
N GLU A 219 -8.88 21.00 9.43
CA GLU A 219 -7.77 21.96 9.53
C GLU A 219 -6.40 21.28 9.41
N THR A 220 -6.22 20.09 10.01
CA THR A 220 -4.99 19.31 9.86
C THR A 220 -4.81 18.77 8.45
N ALA A 221 -5.89 18.27 7.82
CA ALA A 221 -5.85 17.79 6.44
C ALA A 221 -5.51 18.91 5.43
N LEU A 222 -6.04 20.12 5.63
CA LEU A 222 -5.69 21.28 4.80
C LEU A 222 -4.21 21.65 4.95
N LYS A 223 -3.70 21.71 6.19
CA LYS A 223 -2.26 21.96 6.44
C LYS A 223 -1.37 20.91 5.79
N TYR A 224 -1.75 19.63 5.89
CA TYR A 224 -1.02 18.54 5.25
C TYR A 224 -0.97 18.72 3.73
N ARG A 225 -2.12 19.05 3.11
CA ARG A 225 -2.18 19.30 1.67
C ARG A 225 -1.30 20.47 1.24
N ASP A 226 -1.30 21.55 1.99
CA ASP A 226 -0.49 22.73 1.69
C ASP A 226 1.01 22.40 1.83
N LEU A 227 1.42 21.68 2.88
CA LEU A 227 2.79 21.19 3.06
C LEU A 227 3.22 20.20 1.97
N GLN A 228 2.31 19.33 1.49
CA GLN A 228 2.58 18.45 0.37
C GLN A 228 2.85 19.23 -0.92
N ASN A 229 2.06 20.26 -1.20
CA ASN A 229 2.28 21.13 -2.35
C ASN A 229 3.63 21.86 -2.24
N GLU A 230 3.97 22.38 -1.06
CA GLU A 230 5.28 23.01 -0.82
C GLU A 230 6.44 22.01 -1.02
N LEU A 231 6.29 20.77 -0.55
CA LEU A 231 7.27 19.71 -0.74
C LEU A 231 7.46 19.35 -2.22
N GLU A 232 6.37 19.20 -2.98
CA GLU A 232 6.44 18.91 -4.42
C GLU A 232 7.13 20.04 -5.20
N VAL A 233 6.83 21.30 -4.87
CA VAL A 233 7.52 22.45 -5.47
C VAL A 233 9.01 22.43 -5.12
N ALA A 234 9.37 22.16 -3.86
CA ALA A 234 10.75 22.07 -3.43
C ALA A 234 11.52 20.93 -4.12
N LYS A 235 10.91 19.74 -4.23
CA LYS A 235 11.48 18.59 -4.97
C LYS A 235 11.68 18.91 -6.45
N THR A 236 10.68 19.51 -7.08
CA THR A 236 10.76 19.91 -8.50
C THR A 236 11.90 20.91 -8.71
N THR A 237 12.02 21.89 -7.81
CA THR A 237 13.10 22.89 -7.86
C THR A 237 14.47 22.24 -7.67
N LEU A 238 14.60 21.31 -6.72
CA LEU A 238 15.84 20.55 -6.49
C LEU A 238 16.21 19.75 -7.75
N LEU A 239 15.27 19.02 -8.34
CA LEU A 239 15.49 18.23 -9.55
C LEU A 239 15.89 19.11 -10.74
N GLN A 240 15.28 20.29 -10.90
CA GLN A 240 15.67 21.24 -11.93
C GLN A 240 17.09 21.77 -11.71
N SER A 241 17.45 22.07 -10.46
CA SER A 241 18.80 22.52 -10.11
C SER A 241 19.84 21.43 -10.36
N THR A 242 19.58 20.19 -9.93
CA THR A 242 20.52 19.07 -10.13
C THR A 242 20.65 18.72 -11.60
N HIS A 243 19.55 18.72 -12.37
CA HIS A 243 19.58 18.55 -13.81
C HIS A 243 20.44 19.63 -14.47
N ARG A 244 20.26 20.89 -14.10
CA ARG A 244 21.05 22.00 -14.64
C ARG A 244 22.54 21.86 -14.32
N SER A 245 22.88 21.57 -13.06
CA SER A 245 24.29 21.37 -12.67
C SER A 245 24.93 20.20 -13.42
N ARG A 246 24.23 19.06 -13.55
CA ARG A 246 24.72 17.92 -14.34
C ARG A 246 24.86 18.24 -15.82
N HIS A 247 23.94 19.04 -16.37
CA HIS A 247 24.01 19.46 -17.76
C HIS A 247 25.23 20.36 -18.01
N GLU A 248 25.48 21.32 -17.13
CA GLU A 248 26.66 22.19 -17.18
C GLU A 248 27.96 21.37 -17.03
N GLU A 249 27.97 20.34 -16.17
CA GLU A 249 29.09 19.41 -16.02
C GLU A 249 29.34 18.56 -17.29
N ILE A 250 28.28 18.05 -17.92
CA ILE A 250 28.37 17.35 -19.21
C ILE A 250 28.93 18.28 -20.29
N GLU A 251 28.42 19.51 -20.40
CA GLU A 251 28.94 20.49 -21.37
C GLU A 251 30.43 20.78 -21.15
N PHE A 252 30.85 20.89 -19.88
CA PHE A 252 32.25 21.08 -19.52
C PHE A 252 33.11 19.86 -19.92
N ILE A 253 32.69 18.64 -19.59
CA ILE A 253 33.41 17.41 -19.95
C ILE A 253 33.49 17.23 -21.47
N VAL A 254 32.41 17.53 -22.20
CA VAL A 254 32.42 17.47 -23.68
C VAL A 254 33.41 18.49 -24.26
N ALA A 255 33.49 19.69 -23.69
CA ALA A 255 34.46 20.69 -24.10
C ALA A 255 35.91 20.24 -23.81
N GLU A 256 36.17 19.65 -22.64
CA GLU A 256 37.48 19.06 -22.32
C GLU A 256 37.82 17.90 -23.24
N GLN A 257 36.87 16.99 -23.51
CA GLN A 257 37.07 15.88 -24.42
C GLN A 257 37.42 16.35 -25.83
N SER A 258 36.73 17.38 -26.34
CA SER A 258 37.06 17.97 -27.64
C SER A 258 38.48 18.51 -27.65
N ARG A 259 38.89 19.23 -26.61
CA ARG A 259 40.24 19.77 -26.47
C ARG A 259 41.28 18.64 -26.43
N TYR A 260 41.07 17.60 -25.62
CA TYR A 260 41.97 16.45 -25.56
C TYR A 260 42.03 15.69 -26.88
N SER A 261 40.92 15.59 -27.62
CA SER A 261 40.91 14.98 -28.95
C SER A 261 41.70 15.80 -29.96
N ASP A 262 41.66 17.13 -29.88
CA ASP A 262 42.45 18.02 -30.73
C ASP A 262 43.94 17.92 -30.38
N ASP A 263 44.29 17.98 -29.08
CA ASP A 263 45.66 17.80 -28.58
C ASP A 263 46.22 16.43 -29.00
N ALA A 264 45.44 15.35 -28.88
CA ALA A 264 45.84 14.00 -29.30
C ALA A 264 46.03 13.90 -30.82
N ARG A 265 45.23 14.61 -31.62
CA ARG A 265 45.38 14.65 -33.08
C ARG A 265 46.66 15.40 -33.47
N GLU A 266 46.98 16.50 -32.79
CA GLU A 266 48.23 17.23 -32.96
C GLU A 266 49.44 16.36 -32.57
N LEU A 267 49.38 15.69 -31.41
CA LEU A 267 50.43 14.78 -30.96
C LEU A 267 50.63 13.63 -31.96
N LYS A 268 49.55 13.02 -32.43
CA LYS A 268 49.61 11.95 -33.43
C LYS A 268 50.28 12.44 -34.72
N GLN A 269 49.99 13.67 -35.14
CA GLN A 269 50.63 14.26 -36.30
C GLN A 269 52.15 14.43 -36.07
N THR A 270 52.55 14.94 -34.91
CA THR A 270 53.98 15.03 -34.56
C THR A 270 54.68 13.67 -34.49
N ILE A 271 54.00 12.63 -33.99
CA ILE A 271 54.52 11.26 -34.00
C ILE A 271 54.69 10.77 -35.43
N THR A 272 53.69 10.93 -36.30
CA THR A 272 53.80 10.48 -37.70
C THR A 272 54.88 11.22 -38.49
N ASP A 273 55.13 12.49 -38.17
CA ASP A 273 56.22 13.24 -38.80
C ASP A 273 57.58 12.77 -38.25
N GLY A 274 57.67 12.48 -36.94
CA GLY A 274 58.83 11.83 -36.34
C GLY A 274 59.10 10.43 -36.89
N GLU A 275 58.07 9.61 -37.12
CA GLU A 275 58.18 8.29 -37.75
C GLU A 275 58.68 8.38 -39.19
N LYS A 276 58.26 9.38 -39.96
CA LYS A 276 58.81 9.63 -41.30
C LYS A 276 60.29 10.00 -41.25
N GLU A 277 60.68 10.84 -40.30
CA GLU A 277 62.09 11.17 -40.10
C GLU A 277 62.90 9.92 -39.73
N LEU A 278 62.38 9.10 -38.82
CA LEU A 278 62.98 7.86 -38.36
C LEU A 278 63.09 6.84 -39.51
N LEU A 279 62.05 6.68 -40.32
CA LEU A 279 62.08 5.87 -41.54
C LEU A 279 63.14 6.38 -42.53
N SER A 280 63.29 7.69 -42.68
CA SER A 280 64.34 8.25 -43.55
C SER A 280 65.75 7.97 -43.02
N ILE A 281 65.90 7.94 -41.69
CA ILE A 281 67.16 7.58 -41.02
C ILE A 281 67.41 6.08 -41.17
N ASP A 282 66.39 5.23 -41.03
CA ASP A 282 66.46 3.79 -41.24
C ASP A 282 66.78 3.43 -42.69
N ASP A 283 66.20 4.13 -43.67
CA ASP A 283 66.53 3.95 -45.09
C ASP A 283 68.01 4.31 -45.35
N ARG A 284 68.49 5.41 -44.74
CA ARG A 284 69.91 5.80 -44.82
C ARG A 284 70.81 4.80 -44.11
N LEU A 285 70.39 4.28 -42.95
CA LEU A 285 71.09 3.21 -42.24
C LEU A 285 71.12 1.93 -43.06
N ALA A 286 70.01 1.52 -43.66
CA ALA A 286 69.92 0.34 -44.51
C ALA A 286 70.76 0.49 -45.79
N GLU A 287 70.88 1.70 -46.35
CA GLU A 287 71.79 2.00 -47.46
C GLU A 287 73.26 1.92 -47.03
N VAL A 288 73.60 2.46 -45.86
CA VAL A 288 74.93 2.32 -45.26
C VAL A 288 75.23 0.86 -44.91
N SER A 289 74.29 0.11 -44.34
CA SER A 289 74.40 -1.32 -44.04
C SER A 289 74.52 -2.15 -45.33
N ARG A 290 73.84 -1.77 -46.42
CA ARG A 290 74.03 -2.39 -47.75
C ARG A 290 75.43 -2.12 -48.28
N GLN A 291 75.92 -0.88 -48.17
CA GLN A 291 77.29 -0.53 -48.55
C GLN A 291 78.32 -1.26 -47.68
N MET A 292 78.03 -1.47 -46.39
CA MET A 292 78.87 -2.29 -45.50
C MET A 292 78.79 -3.78 -45.84
N ALA A 293 77.61 -4.33 -46.17
CA ALA A 293 77.43 -5.72 -46.60
C ALA A 293 78.05 -6.01 -47.97
N GLU A 294 78.14 -5.01 -48.86
CA GLU A 294 78.90 -5.12 -50.12
C GLU A 294 80.43 -5.20 -49.85
N VAL A 295 80.87 -4.76 -48.67
CA VAL A 295 82.25 -4.79 -48.19
C VAL A 295 82.53 -5.99 -47.24
N LEU A 296 81.51 -6.54 -46.58
CA LEU A 296 81.56 -7.64 -45.62
C LEU A 296 80.65 -8.80 -46.12
N GLY A 297 81.25 -9.86 -46.66
CA GLY A 297 80.58 -10.91 -47.45
C GLY A 297 79.46 -11.76 -46.78
N GLU A 298 78.98 -12.72 -47.59
CA GLU A 298 77.72 -13.50 -47.55
C GLU A 298 77.25 -14.07 -46.19
N ASP A 299 78.16 -14.36 -45.25
CA ASP A 299 77.82 -14.98 -43.95
C ASP A 299 77.05 -14.06 -42.99
N SER A 300 77.11 -12.73 -43.17
CA SER A 300 76.40 -11.77 -42.31
C SER A 300 74.89 -11.70 -42.59
N LEU A 301 74.44 -12.11 -43.77
CA LEU A 301 73.05 -11.96 -44.23
C LEU A 301 72.12 -13.00 -43.60
N GLU A 302 72.58 -14.25 -43.49
CA GLU A 302 71.78 -15.37 -42.96
C GLU A 302 71.51 -15.20 -41.45
N MET A 303 72.47 -14.62 -40.71
CA MET A 303 72.32 -14.27 -39.29
C MET A 303 71.28 -13.16 -39.08
N MET A 304 71.25 -12.15 -39.96
CA MET A 304 70.30 -11.02 -39.87
C MET A 304 68.85 -11.45 -40.09
N GLU A 305 68.59 -12.36 -41.04
CA GLU A 305 67.23 -12.89 -41.27
C GLU A 305 66.72 -13.70 -40.08
N ARG A 306 67.59 -14.49 -39.44
CA ARG A 306 67.26 -15.28 -38.25
C ARG A 306 66.91 -14.38 -37.06
N ILE A 307 67.69 -13.32 -36.83
CA ILE A 307 67.44 -12.33 -35.77
C ILE A 307 66.07 -11.66 -35.98
N ASN A 308 65.74 -11.26 -37.22
CA ASN A 308 64.44 -10.65 -37.52
C ASN A 308 63.27 -11.60 -37.26
N SER A 309 63.40 -12.89 -37.59
CA SER A 309 62.34 -13.88 -37.35
C SER A 309 62.06 -14.12 -35.85
N MET A 310 63.12 -14.17 -35.03
CA MET A 310 62.99 -14.29 -33.57
C MET A 310 62.37 -13.04 -32.96
N ARG A 311 62.72 -11.85 -33.47
CA ARG A 311 62.18 -10.58 -33.00
C ARG A 311 60.65 -10.50 -33.17
N ILE A 312 60.15 -10.92 -34.34
CA ILE A 312 58.71 -10.98 -34.62
C ILE A 312 57.98 -11.97 -33.69
N SER A 313 58.61 -13.09 -33.35
CA SER A 313 58.02 -14.07 -32.42
C SER A 313 57.98 -13.56 -30.98
N ILE A 314 59.02 -12.83 -30.55
CA ILE A 314 59.08 -12.22 -29.22
C ILE A 314 57.98 -11.16 -29.09
N ASP A 315 57.83 -10.29 -30.07
CA ASP A 315 56.82 -9.22 -30.03
C ASP A 315 55.40 -9.81 -29.96
N ARG A 316 55.08 -10.83 -30.76
CA ARG A 316 53.76 -11.51 -30.72
C ARG A 316 53.46 -12.19 -29.39
N ASN A 317 54.45 -12.85 -28.78
CA ASN A 317 54.25 -13.49 -27.48
C ASN A 317 54.12 -12.45 -26.37
N LYS A 318 54.80 -11.30 -26.50
CA LYS A 318 54.69 -10.19 -25.56
C LYS A 318 53.31 -9.54 -25.59
N ASP A 319 52.75 -9.34 -26.79
CA ASP A 319 51.38 -8.85 -26.94
C ASP A 319 50.37 -9.83 -26.30
N ARG A 320 50.51 -11.14 -26.53
CA ARG A 320 49.63 -12.16 -25.92
C ARG A 320 49.74 -12.22 -24.39
N ILE A 321 50.94 -12.03 -23.83
CA ILE A 321 51.14 -12.00 -22.38
C ILE A 321 50.49 -10.75 -21.79
N ASN A 322 50.67 -9.59 -22.40
CA ASN A 322 50.04 -8.35 -21.93
C ASN A 322 48.50 -8.45 -21.96
N ASP A 323 47.91 -8.98 -23.04
CA ASP A 323 46.46 -9.17 -23.15
C ASP A 323 45.94 -10.14 -22.06
N ALA A 324 46.69 -11.19 -21.74
CA ALA A 324 46.34 -12.14 -20.68
C ALA A 324 46.50 -11.53 -19.27
N GLU A 325 47.55 -10.72 -19.05
CA GLU A 325 47.77 -9.99 -17.79
C GLU A 325 46.65 -8.97 -17.53
N GLU A 326 46.24 -8.20 -18.54
CA GLU A 326 45.12 -7.25 -18.45
C GLU A 326 43.80 -7.97 -18.14
N SER A 327 43.52 -9.09 -18.82
CA SER A 327 42.33 -9.92 -18.58
C SER A 327 42.30 -10.53 -17.16
N ILE A 328 43.46 -10.91 -16.62
CA ILE A 328 43.59 -11.40 -15.24
C ILE A 328 43.34 -10.26 -14.24
N GLU A 329 43.90 -9.07 -14.48
CA GLU A 329 43.70 -7.91 -13.61
C GLU A 329 42.22 -7.50 -13.54
N GLU A 330 41.54 -7.40 -14.68
CA GLU A 330 40.10 -7.10 -14.74
C GLU A 330 39.26 -8.16 -14.00
N SER A 331 39.56 -9.44 -14.21
CA SER A 331 38.84 -10.55 -13.55
C SER A 331 39.08 -10.59 -12.04
N LEU A 332 40.29 -10.21 -11.57
CA LEU A 332 40.60 -10.12 -10.14
C LEU A 332 39.85 -8.97 -9.47
N GLU A 333 39.72 -7.82 -10.12
CA GLU A 333 38.92 -6.71 -9.63
C GLU A 333 37.43 -7.08 -9.53
N GLU A 334 36.90 -7.81 -10.52
CA GLU A 334 35.52 -8.30 -10.51
C GLU A 334 35.27 -9.32 -9.39
N ILE A 335 36.23 -10.22 -9.13
CA ILE A 335 36.18 -11.15 -8.00
C ILE A 335 36.14 -10.41 -6.65
N ASP A 336 36.93 -9.35 -6.48
CA ASP A 336 36.97 -8.60 -5.22
C ASP A 336 35.63 -7.88 -4.95
N LEU A 337 35.03 -7.29 -6.00
CA LEU A 337 33.69 -6.68 -5.93
C LEU A 337 32.62 -7.70 -5.52
N ILE A 338 32.58 -8.86 -6.19
CA ILE A 338 31.61 -9.92 -5.91
C ILE A 338 31.81 -10.53 -4.51
N GLN A 339 33.07 -10.61 -4.04
CA GLN A 339 33.35 -11.04 -2.66
C GLN A 339 32.84 -10.06 -1.62
N ASP A 340 32.88 -8.76 -1.89
CA ASP A 340 32.31 -7.75 -1.00
C ASP A 340 30.77 -7.79 -1.02
N ASP A 341 30.15 -7.98 -2.18
CA ASP A 341 28.71 -8.22 -2.30
C ASP A 341 28.28 -9.48 -1.54
N ALA A 342 29.07 -10.56 -1.61
CA ALA A 342 28.81 -11.79 -0.86
C ALA A 342 28.87 -11.57 0.66
N LYS A 343 29.83 -10.77 1.15
CA LYS A 343 29.93 -10.41 2.58
C LYS A 343 28.73 -9.58 3.03
N GLU A 344 28.26 -8.65 2.19
CA GLU A 344 27.09 -7.83 2.49
C GLU A 344 25.81 -8.69 2.52
N ALA A 345 25.64 -9.57 1.54
CA ALA A 345 24.53 -10.53 1.48
C ALA A 345 24.52 -11.48 2.69
N ASP A 346 25.67 -12.03 3.10
CA ASP A 346 25.78 -12.89 4.29
C ASP A 346 25.48 -12.11 5.59
N ALA A 347 25.92 -10.84 5.69
CA ALA A 347 25.59 -9.98 6.83
C ALA A 347 24.07 -9.69 6.91
N ALA A 348 23.43 -9.42 5.77
CA ALA A 348 21.98 -9.25 5.68
C ALA A 348 21.24 -10.54 6.05
N HIS A 349 21.66 -11.68 5.52
CA HIS A 349 21.10 -12.99 5.83
C HIS A 349 21.17 -13.30 7.33
N LYS A 350 22.34 -13.11 7.97
CA LYS A 350 22.53 -13.26 9.43
C LYS A 350 21.64 -12.32 10.24
N THR A 351 21.38 -11.12 9.74
CA THR A 351 20.48 -10.16 10.40
C THR A 351 19.04 -10.65 10.35
N HIS A 352 18.57 -11.07 9.18
CA HIS A 352 17.22 -11.60 9.00
C HIS A 352 16.99 -12.92 9.79
N LEU A 353 18.02 -13.76 9.95
CA LEU A 353 17.94 -14.94 10.83
C LEU A 353 17.67 -14.55 12.29
N ARG A 354 18.31 -13.49 12.80
CA ARG A 354 18.04 -12.98 14.16
C ARG A 354 16.63 -12.42 14.27
N GLU A 355 16.19 -11.66 13.27
CA GLU A 355 14.83 -11.11 13.23
C GLU A 355 13.76 -12.21 13.20
N ILE A 356 14.00 -13.32 12.49
CA ILE A 356 13.16 -14.52 12.54
C ILE A 356 13.08 -15.10 13.95
N GLU A 357 14.21 -15.24 14.65
CA GLU A 357 14.22 -15.81 16.00
C GLU A 357 13.43 -14.94 16.97
N ASP A 358 13.55 -13.62 16.86
CA ASP A 358 12.81 -12.68 17.70
C ASP A 358 11.31 -12.68 17.35
N ALA A 359 10.95 -12.67 16.07
CA ALA A 359 9.56 -12.80 15.63
C ALA A 359 8.94 -14.14 16.07
N ARG A 360 9.73 -15.23 16.08
CA ARG A 360 9.30 -16.54 16.58
C ARG A 360 9.02 -16.51 18.08
N LYS A 361 9.86 -15.86 18.88
CA LYS A 361 9.63 -15.67 20.33
C LYS A 361 8.35 -14.87 20.58
N ILE A 362 8.17 -13.76 19.86
CA ILE A 362 6.96 -12.92 19.98
C ILE A 362 5.70 -13.72 19.62
N SER A 363 5.75 -14.52 18.55
CA SER A 363 4.63 -15.39 18.18
C SER A 363 4.34 -16.45 19.25
N ALA A 364 5.38 -17.03 19.87
CA ALA A 364 5.21 -18.02 20.93
C ALA A 364 4.61 -17.40 22.21
N ASP A 365 5.08 -16.21 22.60
CA ASP A 365 4.55 -15.46 23.75
C ASP A 365 3.09 -15.03 23.54
N ALA A 366 2.74 -14.65 22.31
CA ALA A 366 1.38 -14.33 21.94
C ALA A 366 0.46 -15.57 22.02
N ASP A 367 0.91 -16.74 21.54
CA ASP A 367 0.16 -18.00 21.64
C ASP A 367 -0.08 -18.40 23.11
N ILE A 368 0.93 -18.26 23.98
CA ILE A 368 0.79 -18.51 25.43
C ILE A 368 -0.24 -17.55 26.04
N SER A 369 -0.20 -16.27 25.66
CA SER A 369 -1.13 -15.25 26.15
C SER A 369 -2.58 -15.53 25.73
N LEU A 370 -2.77 -16.05 24.51
CA LEU A 370 -4.07 -16.47 24.00
C LEU A 370 -4.60 -17.68 24.77
N GLU A 371 -3.78 -18.72 25.02
CA GLU A 371 -4.19 -19.86 25.86
C GLU A 371 -4.61 -19.41 27.27
N GLN A 372 -3.90 -18.44 27.84
CA GLN A 372 -4.24 -17.87 29.14
C GLN A 372 -5.61 -17.17 29.09
N ALA A 373 -5.88 -16.41 28.01
CA ALA A 373 -7.16 -15.74 27.80
C ALA A 373 -8.31 -16.74 27.59
N GLU A 374 -8.09 -17.82 26.84
CA GLU A 374 -9.06 -18.91 26.64
C GLU A 374 -9.43 -19.59 27.96
N LYS A 375 -8.44 -19.90 28.80
CA LYS A 375 -8.68 -20.47 30.13
C LYS A 375 -9.51 -19.52 31.00
N ASN A 376 -9.24 -18.22 30.94
CA ASN A 376 -9.99 -17.20 31.69
C ASN A 376 -11.43 -17.04 31.16
N GLU A 377 -11.64 -17.09 29.85
CA GLU A 377 -12.99 -17.07 29.25
C GLU A 377 -13.78 -18.32 29.64
N ALA A 378 -13.18 -19.50 29.52
CA ALA A 378 -13.79 -20.77 29.89
C ALA A 378 -14.15 -20.80 31.39
N GLY A 379 -13.27 -20.28 32.25
CA GLY A 379 -13.52 -20.11 33.68
C GLY A 379 -14.69 -19.16 33.97
N ALA A 380 -14.73 -18.00 33.32
CA ALA A 380 -15.82 -17.03 33.46
C ALA A 380 -17.16 -17.60 32.98
N ARG A 381 -17.16 -18.35 31.87
CA ARG A 381 -18.35 -19.02 31.33
C ARG A 381 -18.87 -20.11 32.27
N LYS A 382 -17.98 -20.89 32.89
CA LYS A 382 -18.34 -21.92 33.87
C LYS A 382 -18.93 -21.32 35.15
N ALA A 383 -18.31 -20.26 35.68
CA ALA A 383 -18.82 -19.53 36.85
C ALA A 383 -20.23 -18.95 36.62
N LEU A 384 -20.54 -18.54 35.39
CA LEU A 384 -21.87 -18.04 35.03
C LEU A 384 -22.93 -19.15 34.93
N LEU A 385 -22.54 -20.37 34.57
CA LEU A 385 -23.42 -21.54 34.53
C LEU A 385 -23.72 -22.10 35.92
N GLU A 386 -22.81 -21.94 36.89
CA GLU A 386 -22.93 -22.46 38.26
C GLU A 386 -23.59 -21.46 39.24
N GLY A 387 -23.67 -20.17 38.88
CA GLY A 387 -24.13 -19.09 39.78
C GLY A 387 -25.61 -18.71 39.65
N ASP A 388 -26.49 -19.25 40.51
CA ASP A 388 -27.94 -19.06 40.45
C ASP A 388 -28.49 -17.70 40.97
N ARG A 389 -27.65 -16.71 41.31
CA ARG A 389 -28.17 -15.43 41.88
C ARG A 389 -27.31 -14.16 41.79
N GLN A 390 -26.30 -14.09 40.92
CA GLN A 390 -25.47 -12.89 40.69
C GLN A 390 -25.20 -12.65 39.20
N THR A 391 -26.28 -12.50 38.42
CA THR A 391 -26.21 -12.51 36.94
C THR A 391 -25.52 -11.29 36.33
N ILE A 392 -25.62 -10.09 36.89
CA ILE A 392 -25.14 -8.86 36.21
C ILE A 392 -23.61 -8.73 36.26
N GLU A 393 -22.99 -8.94 37.42
CA GLU A 393 -21.53 -8.82 37.57
C GLU A 393 -20.78 -9.93 36.83
N LEU A 394 -21.29 -11.17 36.90
CA LEU A 394 -20.73 -12.29 36.15
C LEU A 394 -20.87 -12.11 34.64
N THR A 395 -22.01 -11.60 34.16
CA THR A 395 -22.19 -11.31 32.72
C THR A 395 -21.21 -10.22 32.25
N ARG A 396 -20.98 -9.19 33.08
CA ARG A 396 -20.00 -8.13 32.77
C ARG A 396 -18.57 -8.67 32.77
N ALA A 397 -18.23 -9.56 33.71
CA ALA A 397 -16.92 -10.21 33.75
C ALA A 397 -16.71 -11.15 32.55
N GLN A 398 -17.74 -11.89 32.14
CA GLN A 398 -17.70 -12.73 30.94
C GLN A 398 -17.51 -11.87 29.69
N GLY A 399 -18.25 -10.76 29.55
CA GLY A 399 -18.09 -9.84 28.42
C GLY A 399 -16.66 -9.29 28.30
N LYS A 400 -16.05 -8.89 29.42
CA LYS A 400 -14.64 -8.46 29.46
C LYS A 400 -13.66 -9.60 29.10
N SER A 401 -13.96 -10.83 29.50
CA SER A 401 -13.11 -11.99 29.18
C SER A 401 -13.17 -12.35 27.69
N ILE A 402 -14.36 -12.28 27.08
CA ILE A 402 -14.57 -12.47 25.64
C ILE A 402 -13.88 -11.38 24.85
N GLU A 403 -14.02 -10.10 25.25
CA GLU A 403 -13.35 -8.98 24.61
C GLU A 403 -11.83 -9.13 24.66
N LYS A 404 -11.28 -9.55 25.81
CA LYS A 404 -9.85 -9.81 25.96
C LYS A 404 -9.38 -11.02 25.15
N HIS A 405 -10.17 -12.08 25.03
CA HIS A 405 -9.87 -13.23 24.17
C HIS A 405 -9.83 -12.83 22.70
N GLN A 406 -10.80 -12.05 22.24
CA GLN A 406 -10.85 -11.55 20.88
C GLN A 406 -9.65 -10.64 20.55
N GLN A 407 -9.28 -9.73 21.46
CA GLN A 407 -8.07 -8.90 21.33
C GLN A 407 -6.79 -9.74 21.23
N MET A 408 -6.63 -10.76 22.10
CA MET A 408 -5.45 -11.62 22.06
C MET A 408 -5.39 -12.46 20.78
N LYS A 409 -6.54 -12.85 20.23
CA LYS A 409 -6.61 -13.58 18.96
C LYS A 409 -6.15 -12.73 17.78
N GLU A 410 -6.47 -11.44 17.79
CA GLU A 410 -5.98 -10.46 16.80
C GLU A 410 -4.46 -10.28 16.92
N VAL A 411 -3.94 -10.09 18.13
CA VAL A 411 -2.49 -9.97 18.41
C VAL A 411 -1.72 -11.21 17.94
N VAL A 412 -2.24 -12.42 18.17
CA VAL A 412 -1.63 -13.67 17.66
C VAL A 412 -1.64 -13.69 16.13
N GLY A 413 -2.73 -13.23 15.50
CA GLY A 413 -2.82 -13.13 14.05
C GLY A 413 -1.75 -12.22 13.46
N GLU A 414 -1.57 -11.03 14.05
CA GLU A 414 -0.53 -10.07 13.66
C GLU A 414 0.88 -10.63 13.88
N ALA A 415 1.14 -11.25 15.03
CA ALA A 415 2.45 -11.84 15.34
C ALA A 415 2.82 -12.99 14.38
N LYS A 416 1.85 -13.85 14.01
CA LYS A 416 2.07 -14.94 13.05
C LYS A 416 2.32 -14.42 11.63
N LEU A 417 1.60 -13.38 11.22
CA LEU A 417 1.82 -12.74 9.93
C LEU A 417 3.23 -12.13 9.87
N ALA A 418 3.65 -11.40 10.91
CA ALA A 418 4.99 -10.84 11.01
C ALA A 418 6.07 -11.93 10.94
N HIS A 419 5.92 -13.02 11.69
CA HIS A 419 6.85 -14.15 11.64
C HIS A 419 6.93 -14.78 10.23
N GLN A 420 5.80 -14.93 9.54
CA GLN A 420 5.77 -15.48 8.18
C GLN A 420 6.43 -14.54 7.15
N MET A 421 6.29 -13.22 7.32
CA MET A 421 6.99 -12.25 6.48
C MET A 421 8.50 -12.32 6.67
N GLU A 422 8.99 -12.45 7.91
CA GLU A 422 10.43 -12.63 8.17
C GLU A 422 10.98 -13.93 7.57
N ILE A 423 10.20 -15.03 7.61
CA ILE A 423 10.55 -16.28 6.91
C ILE A 423 10.73 -16.06 5.40
N GLN A 424 9.88 -15.26 4.76
CA GLN A 424 10.04 -14.97 3.34
C GLN A 424 11.28 -14.13 3.04
N LYS A 425 11.61 -13.15 3.89
CA LYS A 425 12.82 -12.33 3.72
C LYS A 425 14.09 -13.17 3.83
N VAL A 426 14.16 -14.09 4.80
CA VAL A 426 15.32 -15.00 4.93
C VAL A 426 15.48 -15.89 3.69
N LYS A 427 14.38 -16.42 3.14
CA LYS A 427 14.45 -17.23 1.91
C LYS A 427 14.98 -16.43 0.72
N LEU A 428 14.52 -15.19 0.55
CA LEU A 428 15.02 -14.32 -0.51
C LEU A 428 16.50 -13.99 -0.32
N ALA A 429 16.93 -13.72 0.92
CA ALA A 429 18.33 -13.47 1.22
C ALA A 429 19.21 -14.73 1.02
N ASP A 430 18.71 -15.92 1.34
CA ASP A 430 19.38 -17.20 1.06
C ASP A 430 19.56 -17.43 -0.45
N GLU A 431 18.51 -17.19 -1.24
CA GLU A 431 18.57 -17.34 -2.71
C GLU A 431 19.58 -16.36 -3.32
N GLN A 432 19.58 -15.10 -2.86
CA GLN A 432 20.55 -14.09 -3.31
C GLN A 432 21.98 -14.46 -2.91
N LEU A 433 22.19 -14.94 -1.69
CA LEU A 433 23.53 -15.34 -1.23
C LEU A 433 24.06 -16.52 -2.07
N ALA A 434 23.21 -17.52 -2.34
CA ALA A 434 23.60 -18.66 -3.17
C ALA A 434 23.97 -18.27 -4.60
N GLU A 435 23.23 -17.33 -5.22
CA GLU A 435 23.52 -16.83 -6.56
C GLU A 435 24.87 -16.10 -6.62
N VAL A 436 25.16 -15.25 -5.62
CA VAL A 436 26.44 -14.53 -5.55
C VAL A 436 27.60 -15.48 -5.29
N GLU A 437 27.44 -16.49 -4.43
CA GLU A 437 28.47 -17.51 -4.17
C GLU A 437 28.76 -18.37 -5.41
N GLU A 438 27.74 -18.74 -6.20
CA GLU A 438 27.89 -19.47 -7.46
C GLU A 438 28.68 -18.65 -8.48
N ASN A 439 28.30 -17.39 -8.70
CA ASN A 439 29.00 -16.48 -9.60
C ASN A 439 30.47 -16.26 -9.19
N ALA A 440 30.73 -16.13 -7.89
CA ALA A 440 32.09 -16.00 -7.36
C ALA A 440 32.95 -17.25 -7.61
N SER A 441 32.33 -18.44 -7.58
CA SER A 441 33.02 -19.71 -7.86
C SER A 441 33.36 -19.84 -9.34
N ASP A 442 32.44 -19.47 -10.23
CA ASP A 442 32.63 -19.56 -11.68
C ASP A 442 33.75 -18.63 -12.17
N LEU A 443 33.80 -17.39 -11.65
CA LEU A 443 34.86 -16.44 -11.98
C LEU A 443 36.24 -16.90 -11.47
N LYS A 444 36.31 -17.53 -10.29
CA LYS A 444 37.56 -18.11 -9.78
C LYS A 444 38.09 -19.21 -10.67
N LEU A 445 37.21 -20.09 -11.17
CA LEU A 445 37.58 -21.13 -12.13
C LEU A 445 38.11 -20.53 -13.43
N ALA A 446 37.49 -19.45 -13.94
CA ALA A 446 37.97 -18.77 -15.14
C ALA A 446 39.36 -18.14 -14.96
N VAL A 447 39.64 -17.54 -13.79
CA VAL A 447 40.97 -17.00 -13.46
C VAL A 447 42.01 -18.11 -13.35
N ASP A 448 41.70 -19.24 -12.72
CA ASP A 448 42.61 -20.39 -12.63
C ASP A 448 42.95 -20.95 -14.02
N GLU A 449 41.98 -20.98 -14.95
CA GLU A 449 42.21 -21.37 -16.35
C GLU A 449 43.15 -20.39 -17.08
N LEU A 450 42.93 -19.08 -16.94
CA LEU A 450 43.78 -18.05 -17.56
C LEU A 450 45.21 -18.06 -17.01
N LEU A 451 45.37 -18.28 -15.70
CA LEU A 451 46.69 -18.42 -15.07
C LEU A 451 47.43 -19.64 -15.62
N THR A 452 46.74 -20.75 -15.81
CA THR A 452 47.33 -21.97 -16.39
C THR A 452 47.73 -21.73 -17.85
N GLU A 453 46.93 -21.01 -18.64
CA GLU A 453 47.28 -20.63 -20.01
C GLU A 453 48.50 -19.70 -20.07
N GLY A 454 48.61 -18.75 -19.13
CA GLY A 454 49.78 -17.89 -18.97
C GLY A 454 51.07 -18.67 -18.63
N GLU A 455 50.96 -19.65 -17.73
CA GLU A 455 52.08 -20.54 -17.38
C GLU A 455 52.51 -21.40 -18.59
N GLU A 456 51.57 -21.96 -19.35
CA GLU A 456 51.86 -22.75 -20.55
C GLU A 456 52.54 -21.90 -21.66
N LEU A 457 52.14 -20.63 -21.82
CA LEU A 457 52.77 -19.70 -22.76
C LEU A 457 54.18 -19.28 -22.32
N SER A 458 54.43 -19.29 -21.01
CA SER A 458 55.76 -19.06 -20.43
C SER A 458 56.67 -20.28 -20.58
N GLU A 459 56.15 -21.50 -20.44
CA GLU A 459 56.90 -22.76 -20.55
C GLU A 459 57.06 -23.28 -22.00
N GLY A 460 56.29 -22.75 -22.95
CA GLY A 460 56.48 -23.01 -24.39
C GLY A 460 57.89 -22.62 -24.86
N ASP A 461 58.69 -23.64 -25.17
CA ASP A 461 60.11 -23.64 -25.56
C ASP A 461 61.16 -23.47 -24.45
N ALA A 462 61.18 -24.42 -23.50
CA ALA A 462 62.31 -24.66 -22.59
C ALA A 462 63.59 -25.20 -23.29
N ASP A 463 63.57 -25.48 -24.59
CA ASP A 463 64.72 -26.06 -25.33
C ASP A 463 65.58 -25.01 -26.08
N GLN A 464 65.25 -23.72 -25.95
CA GLN A 464 66.09 -22.63 -26.42
C GLN A 464 66.48 -21.75 -25.23
N ASP A 465 67.71 -21.95 -24.74
CA ASP A 465 68.30 -21.19 -23.65
C ASP A 465 68.33 -19.69 -24.00
N ARG A 466 67.24 -18.99 -23.66
CA ARG A 466 67.03 -17.56 -23.91
C ARG A 466 68.16 -16.72 -23.30
N THR A 467 68.77 -17.20 -22.22
CA THR A 467 69.94 -16.58 -21.59
C THR A 467 71.21 -16.73 -22.41
N ALA A 468 71.43 -17.87 -23.05
CA ALA A 468 72.54 -18.07 -23.98
C ALA A 468 72.36 -17.20 -25.25
N MET A 469 71.16 -17.15 -25.82
CA MET A 469 70.88 -16.30 -27.00
C MET A 469 70.93 -14.80 -26.69
N ALA A 470 70.43 -14.36 -25.52
CA ALA A 470 70.59 -12.97 -25.09
C ALA A 470 72.06 -12.62 -24.83
N GLY A 471 72.85 -13.59 -24.35
CA GLY A 471 74.31 -13.50 -24.25
C GLY A 471 74.97 -13.34 -25.62
N GLU A 472 74.61 -14.17 -26.59
CA GLU A 472 75.11 -14.07 -27.97
C GLU A 472 74.71 -12.75 -28.63
N LEU A 473 73.47 -12.29 -28.43
CA LEU A 473 72.96 -11.04 -28.98
C LEU A 473 73.65 -9.82 -28.37
N THR A 474 73.92 -9.83 -27.06
CA THR A 474 74.71 -8.78 -26.41
C THR A 474 76.20 -8.82 -26.80
N THR A 475 76.76 -9.99 -27.08
CA THR A 475 78.12 -10.08 -27.65
C THR A 475 78.15 -9.55 -29.08
N LEU A 476 77.18 -9.91 -29.92
CA LEU A 476 77.06 -9.43 -31.30
C LEU A 476 76.83 -7.91 -31.35
N GLN A 477 75.99 -7.35 -30.49
CA GLN A 477 75.82 -5.89 -30.38
C GLN A 477 77.08 -5.17 -29.89
N ARG A 478 77.88 -5.81 -29.04
CA ARG A 478 79.19 -5.25 -28.64
C ARG A 478 80.19 -5.30 -29.79
N GLU A 479 80.19 -6.36 -30.58
CA GLU A 479 81.03 -6.49 -31.77
C GLU A 479 80.63 -5.48 -32.84
N GLU A 480 79.33 -5.31 -33.09
CA GLU A 480 78.77 -4.29 -33.99
C GLU A 480 79.17 -2.88 -33.58
N ASN A 481 78.96 -2.50 -32.30
CA ASN A 481 79.37 -1.18 -31.80
C ASN A 481 80.88 -0.95 -31.93
N LYS A 482 81.70 -2.00 -31.73
CA LYS A 482 83.15 -1.91 -31.87
C LYS A 482 83.57 -1.72 -33.32
N LEU A 483 82.92 -2.42 -34.26
CA LEU A 483 83.12 -2.25 -35.70
C LEU A 483 82.67 -0.86 -36.17
N ALA A 484 81.57 -0.33 -35.61
CA ALA A 484 81.10 1.03 -35.89
C ALA A 484 82.10 2.11 -35.41
N GLU A 485 82.68 1.93 -34.21
CA GLU A 485 83.75 2.79 -33.71
C GLU A 485 85.02 2.72 -34.58
N GLU A 486 85.42 1.52 -35.01
CA GLU A 486 86.55 1.33 -35.93
C GLU A 486 86.32 1.99 -37.29
N ALA A 487 85.12 1.87 -37.85
CA ALA A 487 84.73 2.52 -39.10
C ALA A 487 84.81 4.06 -39.01
N SER A 488 84.29 4.63 -37.92
CA SER A 488 84.38 6.08 -37.63
C SER A 488 85.84 6.54 -37.48
N ALA A 489 86.70 5.75 -36.85
CA ALA A 489 88.12 6.05 -36.73
C ALA A 489 88.85 6.04 -38.08
N VAL A 490 88.50 5.12 -38.99
CA VAL A 490 89.04 5.07 -40.36
C VAL A 490 88.59 6.27 -41.19
N GLU A 491 87.32 6.65 -41.09
CA GLU A 491 86.76 7.80 -41.81
C GLU A 491 87.42 9.12 -41.40
N ASN A 492 87.68 9.29 -40.10
CA ASN A 492 88.41 10.45 -39.59
C ASN A 492 89.87 10.48 -40.09
N ARG A 493 90.55 9.33 -40.19
CA ARG A 493 91.89 9.25 -40.78
C ARG A 493 91.90 9.61 -42.26
N LEU A 494 90.87 9.21 -43.00
CA LEU A 494 90.73 9.54 -44.43
C LEU A 494 90.57 11.06 -44.64
N ARG A 495 89.73 11.73 -43.83
CA ARG A 495 89.57 13.18 -43.89
C ARG A 495 90.87 13.93 -43.60
N ASP A 496 91.67 13.44 -42.65
CA ASP A 496 92.96 14.05 -42.32
C ASP A 496 94.02 13.86 -43.41
N THR A 497 94.03 12.72 -44.11
CA THR A 497 94.93 12.50 -45.25
C THR A 497 94.53 13.33 -46.47
N GLU A 498 93.23 13.50 -46.72
CA GLU A 498 92.73 14.39 -47.77
C GLU A 498 93.11 15.85 -47.51
N ARG A 499 92.97 16.33 -46.26
CA ARG A 499 93.43 17.67 -45.88
C ARG A 499 94.92 17.87 -46.12
N LYS A 500 95.76 16.90 -45.76
CA LYS A 500 97.21 16.94 -46.01
C LYS A 500 97.53 16.95 -47.51
N LEU A 501 96.77 16.23 -48.32
CA LEU A 501 96.93 16.20 -49.77
C LEU A 501 96.57 17.55 -50.42
N VAL A 502 95.53 18.22 -49.95
CA VAL A 502 95.16 19.58 -50.40
C VAL A 502 96.25 20.58 -50.08
N VAL A 503 96.79 20.55 -48.85
CA VAL A 503 97.89 21.43 -48.41
C VAL A 503 99.14 21.22 -49.27
N ALA A 504 99.52 19.96 -49.51
CA ALA A 504 100.68 19.62 -50.35
C ALA A 504 100.48 20.03 -51.82
N ARG A 505 99.25 19.96 -52.35
CA ARG A 505 98.93 20.47 -53.69
C ARG A 505 99.08 21.99 -53.77
N THR A 506 98.59 22.72 -52.77
CA THR A 506 98.73 24.18 -52.72
C THR A 506 100.18 24.64 -52.57
N GLU A 507 101.02 23.91 -51.84
CA GLU A 507 102.46 24.18 -51.74
C GLU A 507 103.22 23.88 -53.05
N LEU A 508 102.80 22.84 -53.79
CA LEU A 508 103.37 22.54 -55.10
C LEU A 508 103.01 23.60 -56.15
N GLU A 509 101.78 24.11 -56.12
CA GLU A 509 101.34 25.20 -56.99
C GLU A 509 102.06 26.52 -56.68
N SER A 510 102.40 26.79 -55.41
CA SER A 510 103.16 27.99 -55.03
C SER A 510 104.65 27.88 -55.38
N ARG A 511 105.25 26.69 -55.27
CA ARG A 511 106.68 26.46 -55.59
C ARG A 511 106.99 26.31 -57.08
N SER A 512 106.02 25.91 -57.92
CA SER A 512 106.30 25.65 -59.35
C SER A 512 106.22 26.87 -60.27
N GLY A 513 105.93 28.08 -59.78
CA GLY A 513 105.91 29.30 -60.60
C GLY A 513 104.99 29.20 -61.83
N SER A 514 103.92 28.41 -61.75
CA SER A 514 103.03 28.15 -62.88
C SER A 514 102.18 29.39 -63.19
N ARG A 515 102.25 29.85 -64.44
CA ARG A 515 101.62 31.06 -64.97
C ARG A 515 100.08 31.01 -65.00
N ASP A 516 99.44 29.93 -64.56
CA ASP A 516 98.00 29.66 -64.68
C ASP A 516 97.12 30.39 -63.65
N GLY A 517 97.68 30.93 -62.57
CA GLY A 517 96.93 31.69 -61.55
C GLY A 517 96.79 33.20 -61.82
N MET A 518 97.44 33.76 -62.85
CA MET A 518 97.42 35.20 -63.13
C MET A 518 96.18 35.60 -63.95
N ALA A 519 95.52 36.69 -63.56
CA ALA A 519 94.38 37.23 -64.31
C ALA A 519 94.75 37.46 -65.80
N ARG A 520 93.88 37.03 -66.72
CA ARG A 520 94.08 37.06 -68.19
C ARG A 520 94.65 38.40 -68.72
N ALA A 521 94.25 39.52 -68.11
CA ALA A 521 94.72 40.86 -68.49
C ALA A 521 96.22 41.07 -68.22
N VAL A 522 96.75 40.49 -67.13
CA VAL A 522 98.17 40.57 -66.75
C VAL A 522 99.02 39.69 -67.66
N GLN A 523 98.54 38.49 -68.00
CA GLN A 523 99.20 37.62 -68.99
C GLN A 523 99.28 38.28 -70.38
N ALA A 524 98.21 38.96 -70.81
CA ALA A 524 98.20 39.68 -72.08
C ALA A 524 99.17 40.88 -72.10
N LEU A 525 99.28 41.62 -70.99
CA LEU A 525 100.22 42.74 -70.85
C LEU A 525 101.68 42.27 -70.84
N LEU A 526 101.99 41.18 -70.15
CA LEU A 526 103.34 40.57 -70.14
C LEU A 526 103.69 39.95 -71.49
N GLY A 527 102.74 39.33 -72.19
CA GLY A 527 102.95 38.84 -73.56
C GLY A 527 103.24 39.98 -74.56
N ARG A 528 102.65 41.16 -74.36
CA ARG A 528 102.94 42.38 -75.16
C ARG A 528 104.27 43.03 -74.82
N ARG A 529 104.75 42.88 -73.58
CA ARG A 529 106.13 43.21 -73.18
C ARG A 529 107.12 42.30 -73.91
N ASP A 530 106.93 40.99 -73.82
CA ASP A 530 107.88 39.98 -74.33
C ASP A 530 107.95 39.96 -75.87
N SER A 531 106.87 40.34 -76.55
CA SER A 531 106.84 40.53 -78.01
C SER A 531 107.36 41.89 -78.49
N GLY A 532 107.67 42.81 -77.58
CA GLY A 532 108.27 44.12 -77.89
C GLY A 532 107.31 45.16 -78.49
N GLU A 533 106.00 44.90 -78.51
CA GLU A 533 104.97 45.81 -79.05
C GLU A 533 104.79 47.10 -78.21
N GLN A 534 105.03 47.03 -76.90
CA GLN A 534 104.94 48.19 -75.98
C GLN A 534 106.22 48.33 -75.15
N LYS A 535 106.84 49.51 -75.21
CA LYS A 535 107.98 49.89 -74.36
C LYS A 535 107.48 50.68 -73.13
N GLY A 536 107.94 50.29 -71.94
CA GLY A 536 107.61 50.94 -70.67
C GLY A 536 107.04 50.03 -69.57
N ILE A 537 106.82 48.74 -69.85
CA ILE A 537 106.36 47.75 -68.86
C ILE A 537 107.56 47.03 -68.25
N LEU A 538 107.76 47.18 -66.93
CA LEU A 538 108.96 46.71 -66.23
C LEU A 538 108.87 45.27 -65.67
N GLY A 539 107.69 44.65 -65.67
CA GLY A 539 107.45 43.30 -65.14
C GLY A 539 106.60 43.29 -63.88
N THR A 540 106.38 42.11 -63.29
CA THR A 540 105.66 42.01 -62.00
C THR A 540 106.56 42.39 -60.83
N ILE A 541 105.98 42.82 -59.71
CA ILE A 541 106.75 43.15 -58.49
C ILE A 541 107.58 41.93 -58.03
N SER A 542 107.05 40.71 -58.21
CA SER A 542 107.75 39.46 -57.92
C SER A 542 108.96 39.18 -58.83
N GLU A 543 108.97 39.69 -60.07
CA GLU A 543 110.14 39.59 -60.97
C GLU A 543 111.20 40.66 -60.64
N MET A 544 110.79 41.79 -60.04
CA MET A 544 111.66 42.96 -59.82
C MET A 544 112.21 43.10 -58.40
N CYS A 545 111.70 42.33 -57.45
CA CYS A 545 112.12 42.38 -56.06
C CYS A 545 112.63 41.02 -55.60
N SER A 546 113.95 40.88 -55.46
CA SER A 546 114.54 39.79 -54.69
C SER A 546 114.66 40.20 -53.20
N PRO A 547 114.38 39.31 -52.24
CA PRO A 547 114.62 39.61 -50.83
C PRO A 547 116.11 39.94 -50.61
N LYS A 548 116.39 40.90 -49.72
CA LYS A 548 117.75 41.42 -49.47
C LYS A 548 118.64 40.40 -48.72
N ASP A 549 118.04 39.33 -48.22
CA ASP A 549 118.66 38.28 -47.41
C ASP A 549 118.14 36.92 -47.89
N SER A 550 119.05 35.98 -48.17
CA SER A 550 118.73 34.71 -48.83
C SER A 550 117.94 33.74 -47.95
N SER A 551 117.80 34.02 -46.66
CA SER A 551 117.00 33.24 -45.71
C SER A 551 115.49 33.52 -45.79
N HIS A 552 115.08 34.52 -46.56
CA HIS A 552 113.68 34.91 -46.76
C HIS A 552 113.10 34.44 -48.11
N GLU A 553 113.77 33.52 -48.81
CA GLU A 553 113.25 32.96 -50.08
C GLU A 553 112.11 31.94 -49.87
N ASP A 554 112.01 31.33 -48.69
CA ASP A 554 111.03 30.27 -48.37
C ASP A 554 109.85 30.74 -47.47
N ALA A 555 109.75 32.04 -47.18
CA ALA A 555 108.67 32.64 -46.38
C ALA A 555 107.78 33.54 -47.25
#